data_AF-A0A3E0HZ92-F1
#
_entry.id   AF-A0A3E0HZ92-F1
#
_cell.length_a   1.000
_cell.length_b   1.000
_cell.length_c   1.000
_cell.angle_alpha   90.00
_cell.angle_beta   90.00
_cell.angle_gamma   90.00
#
_symmetry.space_group_name_H-M   'P 1'
#
loop_
_entity.id
_entity.type
_entity.pdbx_description
1 polymer ?
#
loop_
_entity_poly.entity_id
_entity_poly.type
_entity_poly.pdbx_seq_one_letter_code
_entity_poly.pdbx_strand_id
1 'polypeptide(L)'
;MTLELKPGRPAWWLRAAIAAIGAAVVGILALQGLGFGLMIVFAVLAAVAVALPSSPGMTVFIGATALATAFLDGSSVGVAAVLLIPLLHLGHVLAGIAGVIPIGARLHLSAFRRPLRRYLLVQVSVLALVAVAVLLPAGRIDPIVEVAGLLAAAGIGLLALPRR
;
A
#
# COMPACT_ATOMS: atom_id res chain seq x y z
N MET A 1 -18.36 16.18 33.92
CA MET A 1 -17.99 14.88 33.31
C MET A 1 -16.50 14.91 33.00
N THR A 2 -15.68 14.29 33.85
CA THR A 2 -14.25 14.10 33.59
C THR A 2 -14.11 12.93 32.62
N LEU A 3 -13.76 13.21 31.37
CA LEU A 3 -13.40 12.17 30.39
C LEU A 3 -12.06 11.57 30.82
N GLU A 4 -12.09 10.44 31.53
CA GLU A 4 -10.88 9.64 31.74
C GLU A 4 -10.35 9.19 30.37
N LEU A 5 -9.20 9.74 29.97
CA LEU A 5 -8.48 9.31 28.79
C LEU A 5 -7.93 7.90 29.07
N LYS A 6 -8.65 6.87 28.61
CA LYS A 6 -8.17 5.47 28.63
C LYS A 6 -6.71 5.40 28.19
N PRO A 7 -5.85 4.62 28.87
CA PRO A 7 -4.41 4.61 28.58
C PRO A 7 -4.16 4.26 27.11
N GLY A 8 -3.40 5.13 26.42
CA GLY A 8 -3.04 4.95 25.02
C GLY A 8 -2.17 3.72 24.78
N ARG A 9 -2.23 3.15 23.57
CA ARG A 9 -1.40 2.02 23.13
C ARG A 9 0.00 2.50 22.73
N PRO A 10 1.04 1.70 22.97
CA PRO A 10 2.42 2.11 22.70
C PRO A 10 2.70 2.17 21.19
N ALA A 11 3.27 3.27 20.69
CA ALA A 11 3.41 3.54 19.26
C ALA A 11 4.16 2.46 18.44
N TRP A 12 4.94 1.58 19.09
CA TRP A 12 5.57 0.43 18.42
C TRP A 12 4.55 -0.50 17.72
N TRP A 13 3.28 -0.51 18.15
CA TRP A 13 2.24 -1.30 17.50
C TRP A 13 2.07 -0.94 16.01
N LEU A 14 2.33 0.32 15.63
CA LEU A 14 2.28 0.75 14.23
C LEU A 14 3.36 0.06 13.41
N ARG A 15 4.57 -0.06 13.95
CA ARG A 15 5.70 -0.76 13.30
C ARG A 15 5.40 -2.25 13.18
N ALA A 16 4.83 -2.86 14.21
CA ALA A 16 4.38 -4.25 14.16
C ALA A 16 3.28 -4.46 13.10
N ALA A 17 2.34 -3.52 12.96
CA ALA A 17 1.31 -3.57 11.93
C ALA A 17 1.90 -3.44 10.51
N ILE A 18 2.87 -2.54 10.31
CA ILE A 18 3.61 -2.42 9.04
C ILE A 18 4.36 -3.73 8.74
N ALA A 19 4.99 -4.35 9.74
CA ALA A 19 5.69 -5.62 9.57
C ALA A 19 4.73 -6.75 9.17
N ALA A 20 3.57 -6.84 9.82
CA ALA A 20 2.54 -7.82 9.49
C ALA A 20 2.00 -7.63 8.06
N ILE A 21 1.78 -6.38 7.63
CA ILE A 21 1.38 -6.05 6.26
C ILE A 21 2.47 -6.46 5.27
N GLY A 22 3.74 -6.11 5.56
CA GLY A 22 4.88 -6.50 4.73
C GLY A 22 4.96 -8.01 4.57
N ALA A 23 4.85 -8.76 5.67
CA ALA A 23 4.83 -10.22 5.65
C ALA A 23 3.65 -10.78 4.84
N ALA A 24 2.45 -10.21 4.97
CA ALA A 24 1.29 -10.61 4.18
C ALA A 24 1.50 -10.36 2.67
N VAL A 25 2.07 -9.22 2.29
CA VAL A 25 2.41 -8.90 0.89
C VAL A 25 3.43 -9.90 0.35
N VAL A 26 4.52 -10.16 1.07
CA VAL A 26 5.53 -11.15 0.65
C VAL A 26 4.91 -12.54 0.53
N GLY A 27 4.03 -12.92 1.47
CA GLY A 27 3.31 -14.19 1.42
C GLY A 27 2.42 -14.32 0.19
N ILE A 28 1.67 -13.27 -0.16
CA ILE A 28 0.84 -13.27 -1.38
C ILE A 28 1.72 -13.40 -2.63
N LEU A 29 2.81 -12.65 -2.73
CA LEU A 29 3.73 -12.75 -3.86
C LEU A 29 4.38 -14.14 -3.96
N ALA A 30 4.72 -14.76 -2.83
CA ALA A 30 5.23 -16.12 -2.80
C ALA A 30 4.21 -17.13 -3.33
N LEU A 31 2.92 -16.96 -2.99
CA LEU A 31 1.82 -17.79 -3.52
C LEU A 31 1.59 -17.57 -5.03
N GLN A 32 1.97 -16.41 -5.57
CA GLN A 32 2.00 -16.13 -7.01
C GLN A 32 3.25 -16.69 -7.71
N GLY A 33 4.12 -17.41 -7.00
CA GLY A 33 5.33 -18.00 -7.59
C GLY A 33 6.53 -17.06 -7.65
N LEU A 34 6.57 -16.00 -6.83
CA LEU A 34 7.74 -15.14 -6.73
C LEU A 34 8.99 -15.96 -6.31
N GLY A 35 10.04 -15.90 -7.11
CA GLY A 35 11.28 -16.65 -6.84
C GLY A 35 11.96 -16.24 -5.54
N PHE A 36 12.71 -17.18 -4.94
CA PHE A 36 13.36 -17.01 -3.62
C PHE A 36 14.24 -15.77 -3.52
N GLY A 37 15.05 -15.49 -4.56
CA GLY A 37 15.89 -14.29 -4.58
C GLY A 37 15.09 -12.99 -4.47
N LEU A 38 13.97 -12.88 -5.18
CA LEU A 38 13.08 -11.72 -5.10
C LEU A 38 12.35 -11.65 -3.75
N MET A 39 11.95 -12.79 -3.18
CA MET A 39 11.35 -12.79 -1.84
C MET A 39 12.27 -12.15 -0.79
N ILE A 40 13.58 -12.39 -0.86
CA ILE A 40 14.56 -11.74 0.03
C ILE A 40 14.54 -10.21 -0.19
N VAL A 41 14.55 -9.75 -1.45
CA VAL A 41 14.50 -8.32 -1.77
C VAL A 41 13.25 -7.67 -1.18
N PHE A 42 12.08 -8.28 -1.37
CA PHE A 42 10.83 -7.78 -0.80
C PHE A 42 10.82 -7.79 0.73
N ALA A 43 11.37 -8.83 1.36
CA ALA A 43 11.51 -8.90 2.81
C ALA A 43 12.40 -7.76 3.35
N VAL A 44 13.50 -7.46 2.66
CA VAL A 44 14.38 -6.32 3.01
C VAL A 44 13.64 -4.99 2.85
N LEU A 45 12.91 -4.78 1.75
CA LEU A 45 12.12 -3.56 1.55
C LEU A 45 11.06 -3.39 2.64
N ALA A 46 10.35 -4.47 3.01
CA ALA A 46 9.40 -4.46 4.11
C ALA A 46 10.09 -4.11 5.44
N ALA A 47 11.25 -4.70 5.74
CA ALA A 47 12.03 -4.39 6.94
C ALA A 47 12.49 -2.93 6.98
N VAL A 48 12.91 -2.36 5.84
CA VAL A 48 13.26 -0.95 5.71
C VAL A 48 12.03 -0.07 5.99
N ALA A 49 10.85 -0.40 5.47
CA ALA A 49 9.62 0.35 5.75
C ALA A 49 9.20 0.28 7.23
N VAL A 50 9.47 -0.82 7.92
CA VAL A 50 9.24 -0.96 9.38
C VAL A 50 10.24 -0.12 10.18
N ALA A 51 11.52 -0.14 9.80
CA ALA A 51 12.59 0.57 10.48
C ALA A 51 12.52 2.10 10.24
N LEU A 52 12.19 2.50 9.03
CA LEU A 52 12.18 3.87 8.54
C LEU A 52 10.82 4.20 7.88
N PRO A 53 9.75 4.34 8.68
CA PRO A 53 8.39 4.48 8.15
C PRO A 53 8.13 5.79 7.38
N SER A 54 8.90 6.85 7.60
CA SER A 54 8.86 8.09 6.81
C SER A 54 9.77 8.08 5.56
N SER A 55 10.44 6.97 5.27
CA SER A 55 11.33 6.86 4.11
C SER A 55 10.58 6.59 2.80
N PRO A 56 11.22 6.79 1.64
CA PRO A 56 10.70 6.30 0.36
C PRO A 56 10.54 4.78 0.29
N GLY A 57 10.99 4.01 1.29
CA GLY A 57 11.00 2.55 1.27
C GLY A 57 9.62 1.94 1.04
N MET A 58 8.56 2.49 1.66
CA MET A 58 7.20 2.00 1.43
C MET A 58 6.71 2.28 0.00
N THR A 59 7.08 3.43 -0.59
CA THR A 59 6.76 3.74 -1.98
C THR A 59 7.48 2.80 -2.95
N VAL A 60 8.76 2.50 -2.70
CA VAL A 60 9.53 1.52 -3.47
C VAL A 60 8.92 0.13 -3.34
N PHE A 61 8.51 -0.27 -2.13
CA PHE A 61 7.84 -1.54 -1.87
C PHE A 61 6.52 -1.67 -2.66
N ILE A 62 5.72 -0.61 -2.71
CA ILE A 62 4.48 -0.56 -3.49
C ILE A 62 4.77 -0.70 -4.99
N GLY A 63 5.70 0.10 -5.51
CA GLY A 63 6.07 0.06 -6.93
C GLY A 63 6.63 -1.30 -7.36
N ALA A 64 7.53 -1.86 -6.55
CA ALA A 64 8.08 -3.20 -6.78
C ALA A 64 6.99 -4.27 -6.76
N THR A 65 6.05 -4.20 -5.81
CA THR A 65 4.94 -5.15 -5.71
C THR A 65 4.06 -5.08 -6.96
N ALA A 66 3.68 -3.87 -7.38
CA ALA A 66 2.89 -3.67 -8.60
C ALA A 66 3.61 -4.22 -9.84
N LEU A 67 4.91 -3.99 -9.96
CA LEU A 67 5.72 -4.52 -11.06
C LEU A 67 5.76 -6.06 -11.05
N ALA A 68 6.04 -6.65 -9.88
CA ALA A 68 6.09 -8.10 -9.74
C ALA A 68 4.75 -8.77 -10.09
N THR A 69 3.64 -8.25 -9.56
CA THR A 69 2.30 -8.77 -9.86
C THR A 69 1.96 -8.66 -11.35
N ALA A 70 2.34 -7.56 -12.01
CA ALA A 70 2.11 -7.38 -13.45
C ALA A 70 2.84 -8.43 -14.31
N PHE A 71 4.02 -8.89 -13.88
CA PHE A 71 4.82 -9.89 -14.62
C PHE A 71 4.53 -11.35 -14.23
N LEU A 72 3.93 -11.61 -13.06
CA LEU A 72 3.66 -12.97 -12.58
C LEU A 72 2.32 -13.55 -13.09
N ASP A 73 1.24 -12.77 -13.00
CA ASP A 73 -0.11 -13.32 -13.22
C ASP A 73 -0.56 -13.28 -14.69
N GLY A 74 0.08 -12.48 -15.55
CA GLY A 74 -0.31 -12.27 -16.96
C GLY A 74 -1.71 -11.67 -17.18
N SER A 75 -2.52 -11.54 -16.13
CA SER A 75 -3.83 -10.91 -16.08
C SER A 75 -3.73 -9.56 -15.38
N SER A 76 -4.42 -8.55 -15.90
CA SER A 76 -4.35 -7.18 -15.41
C SER A 76 -4.99 -6.98 -14.02
N VAL A 77 -5.94 -7.85 -13.63
CA VAL A 77 -6.63 -7.80 -12.33
C VAL A 77 -6.94 -9.20 -11.79
N GLY A 78 -5.97 -9.82 -11.11
CA GLY A 78 -6.16 -11.09 -10.39
C GLY A 78 -6.66 -10.93 -8.95
N VAL A 79 -7.04 -12.05 -8.30
CA VAL A 79 -7.42 -12.08 -6.87
C VAL A 79 -6.32 -11.50 -5.99
N ALA A 80 -5.06 -11.80 -6.32
CA ALA A 80 -3.92 -11.26 -5.62
C ALA A 80 -3.84 -9.73 -5.71
N ALA A 81 -4.10 -9.13 -6.88
CA ALA A 81 -4.13 -7.67 -7.02
C ALA A 81 -5.22 -7.04 -6.12
N VAL A 82 -6.40 -7.66 -6.05
CA VAL A 82 -7.50 -7.22 -5.17
C VAL A 82 -7.11 -7.24 -3.69
N LEU A 83 -6.26 -8.19 -3.26
CA LEU A 83 -5.74 -8.26 -1.90
C LEU A 83 -4.56 -7.31 -1.65
N LEU A 84 -3.66 -7.18 -2.63
CA LEU A 84 -2.44 -6.38 -2.51
C LEU A 84 -2.74 -4.88 -2.44
N ILE A 85 -3.69 -4.37 -3.23
CA ILE A 85 -4.07 -2.95 -3.24
C ILE A 85 -4.42 -2.42 -1.82
N PRO A 86 -5.40 -2.99 -1.09
CA PRO A 86 -5.74 -2.51 0.25
C PRO A 86 -4.61 -2.67 1.26
N LEU A 87 -3.85 -3.76 1.18
CA LEU A 87 -2.72 -4.01 2.08
C LEU A 87 -1.62 -2.97 1.90
N LEU A 88 -1.22 -2.72 0.65
CA LEU A 88 -0.19 -1.74 0.30
C LEU A 88 -0.61 -0.32 0.68
N HIS A 89 -1.86 0.07 0.40
CA HIS A 89 -2.37 1.38 0.80
C HIS A 89 -2.38 1.52 2.33
N LEU A 90 -2.85 0.49 3.06
CA LEU A 90 -2.84 0.50 4.52
C LEU A 90 -1.42 0.63 5.05
N GLY A 91 -0.47 -0.11 4.48
CA GLY A 91 0.96 -0.02 4.78
C GLY A 91 1.49 1.41 4.60
N HIS A 92 1.19 2.05 3.46
CA HIS A 92 1.55 3.43 3.19
C HIS A 92 1.03 4.41 4.23
N VAL A 93 -0.26 4.32 4.57
CA VAL A 93 -0.90 5.19 5.56
C VAL A 93 -0.29 4.98 6.95
N LEU A 94 -0.09 3.72 7.37
CA LEU A 94 0.52 3.43 8.66
C LEU A 94 1.98 3.88 8.72
N ALA A 95 2.74 3.75 7.64
CA ALA A 95 4.11 4.24 7.54
C ALA A 95 4.16 5.77 7.64
N GLY A 96 3.29 6.50 6.94
CA GLY A 96 3.18 7.95 7.07
C GLY A 96 2.85 8.40 8.50
N ILE A 97 1.92 7.70 9.18
CA ILE A 97 1.56 7.98 10.57
C ILE A 97 2.72 7.65 11.52
N ALA A 98 3.35 6.49 11.38
CA ALA A 98 4.47 6.07 12.21
C ALA A 98 5.72 6.94 12.01
N GLY A 99 5.87 7.55 10.83
CA GLY A 99 6.96 8.45 10.49
C GLY A 99 6.97 9.77 11.27
N VAL A 100 5.80 10.21 11.76
CA VAL A 100 5.67 11.47 12.52
C VAL A 100 5.47 11.26 14.03
N ILE A 101 5.39 10.00 14.47
CA ILE A 101 5.13 9.65 15.87
C ILE A 101 6.41 9.10 16.52
N PRO A 102 6.87 9.67 17.66
CA PRO A 102 7.98 9.11 18.41
C PRO A 102 7.70 7.68 18.89
N ILE A 103 8.70 6.80 18.85
CA ILE A 103 8.52 5.37 19.17
C ILE A 103 8.02 5.11 20.60
N GLY A 104 8.40 5.98 21.55
CA GLY A 104 7.97 5.92 22.95
C GLY A 104 6.60 6.54 23.22
N ALA A 105 5.94 7.12 22.21
CA ALA A 105 4.65 7.77 22.39
C ALA A 105 3.52 6.77 22.69
N ARG A 106 2.46 7.27 23.33
CA ARG A 106 1.21 6.53 23.54
C ARG A 106 0.12 7.11 22.66
N LEU A 107 -0.62 6.24 21.98
CA LEU A 107 -1.60 6.58 20.97
C LEU A 107 -2.99 6.16 21.39
N HIS A 108 -3.94 7.09 21.33
CA HIS A 108 -5.34 6.77 21.49
C HIS A 108 -5.91 6.31 20.15
N LEU A 109 -6.56 5.14 20.12
CA LEU A 109 -7.17 4.60 18.90
C LEU A 109 -8.25 5.52 18.31
N SER A 110 -8.86 6.39 19.13
CA SER A 110 -9.79 7.42 18.68
C SER A 110 -9.15 8.40 17.69
N ALA A 111 -7.84 8.63 17.77
CA ALA A 111 -7.11 9.47 16.82
C ALA A 111 -7.07 8.89 15.39
N PHE A 112 -7.24 7.56 15.26
CA PHE A 112 -7.24 6.87 13.96
C PHE A 112 -8.59 6.94 13.24
N ARG A 113 -9.66 7.42 13.88
CA ARG A 113 -11.00 7.47 13.25
C ARG A 113 -11.01 8.26 11.94
N ARG A 114 -10.38 9.43 11.92
CA ARG A 114 -10.33 10.29 10.73
C ARG A 114 -9.42 9.72 9.64
N PRO A 115 -8.18 9.28 9.93
CA PRO A 115 -7.36 8.54 8.97
C PRO A 115 -8.06 7.30 8.41
N LEU A 116 -8.68 6.48 9.27
CA LEU A 116 -9.39 5.26 8.87
C LEU A 116 -10.57 5.57 7.95
N ARG A 117 -11.36 6.61 8.24
CA ARG A 117 -12.45 7.04 7.35
C ARG A 117 -11.92 7.43 5.97
N ARG A 118 -10.82 8.19 5.90
CA ARG A 118 -10.20 8.58 4.63
C ARG A 118 -9.68 7.36 3.86
N TYR A 119 -8.99 6.45 4.56
CA TYR A 119 -8.54 5.17 4.01
C TYR A 119 -9.71 4.40 3.40
N LEU A 120 -10.79 4.18 4.16
CA LEU A 120 -11.95 3.44 3.68
C LEU A 120 -12.62 4.10 2.48
N LEU A 121 -12.76 5.43 2.47
CA LEU A 121 -13.33 6.16 1.33
C LEU A 121 -12.50 5.96 0.05
N VAL A 122 -11.18 6.12 0.15
CA VAL A 122 -10.28 5.92 -1.00
C VAL A 122 -10.30 4.45 -1.41
N GLN A 123 -10.23 3.53 -0.45
CA GLN A 123 -10.18 2.09 -0.71
C GLN A 123 -11.45 1.58 -1.40
N VAL A 124 -12.63 2.00 -0.94
CA VAL A 124 -13.90 1.65 -1.58
C VAL A 124 -13.97 2.22 -2.99
N SER A 125 -13.53 3.47 -3.19
CA SER A 125 -13.51 4.09 -4.52
C SER A 125 -12.58 3.35 -5.49
N VAL A 126 -11.37 2.99 -5.03
CA VAL A 126 -10.41 2.22 -5.83
C VAL A 126 -10.93 0.82 -6.11
N LEU A 127 -11.50 0.12 -5.13
CA LEU A 127 -12.08 -1.21 -5.35
C LEU A 127 -13.29 -1.17 -6.30
N ALA A 128 -14.08 -0.10 -6.30
CA ALA A 128 -15.14 0.09 -7.29
C ALA A 128 -14.56 0.25 -8.70
N LEU A 129 -13.47 1.01 -8.87
CA LEU A 129 -12.76 1.12 -10.15
C LEU A 129 -12.18 -0.22 -10.59
N VAL A 130 -11.59 -0.99 -9.66
CA VAL A 130 -11.09 -2.34 -9.93
C VAL A 130 -12.22 -3.26 -10.38
N ALA A 131 -13.39 -3.20 -9.73
CA ALA A 131 -14.57 -3.97 -10.15
C ALA A 131 -15.03 -3.61 -11.56
N VAL A 132 -15.02 -2.32 -11.93
CA VAL A 132 -15.30 -1.88 -13.31
C VAL A 132 -14.23 -2.42 -14.27
N ALA A 133 -12.96 -2.36 -13.91
CA ALA A 133 -11.85 -2.83 -14.75
C ALA A 133 -11.93 -4.35 -15.03
N VAL A 134 -12.38 -5.16 -14.06
CA VAL A 134 -12.61 -6.60 -14.25
C VAL A 134 -13.70 -6.90 -15.28
N LEU A 135 -14.67 -5.99 -15.46
CA LEU A 135 -15.75 -6.15 -16.43
C LEU A 135 -15.34 -5.73 -17.85
N LEU A 136 -14.20 -5.06 -18.02
CA LEU A 136 -13.72 -4.66 -19.33
C LEU A 136 -13.15 -5.87 -20.09
N PRO A 137 -13.39 -5.97 -21.41
CA PRO A 137 -12.84 -7.06 -22.21
C PRO A 137 -11.32 -7.13 -22.08
N ALA A 138 -10.80 -8.27 -21.64
CA ALA A 138 -9.38 -8.55 -21.66
C ALA A 138 -8.96 -8.81 -23.13
N GLY A 139 -8.35 -7.80 -23.74
CA GLY A 139 -7.91 -7.84 -25.13
C GLY A 139 -6.79 -6.84 -25.38
N ARG A 140 -6.25 -6.86 -26.60
CA ARG A 140 -5.25 -5.88 -27.02
C ARG A 140 -5.88 -4.49 -27.00
N ILE A 141 -5.44 -3.65 -26.07
CA ILE A 141 -5.77 -2.23 -26.07
C ILE A 141 -4.97 -1.58 -27.22
N ASP A 142 -5.57 -0.61 -27.91
CA ASP A 142 -4.85 0.17 -28.91
C ASP A 142 -3.59 0.80 -28.25
N PRO A 143 -2.39 0.64 -28.82
CA PRO A 143 -1.16 1.15 -28.22
C PRO A 143 -1.21 2.65 -27.88
N ILE A 144 -1.95 3.44 -28.66
CA ILE A 144 -2.12 4.88 -28.41
C ILE A 144 -2.90 5.12 -27.11
N VAL A 145 -3.96 4.33 -26.89
CA VAL A 145 -4.79 4.41 -25.68
C VAL A 145 -3.99 3.96 -24.46
N GLU A 146 -3.17 2.92 -24.60
CA GLU A 146 -2.29 2.45 -23.53
C GLU A 146 -1.23 3.50 -23.14
N VAL A 147 -0.54 4.07 -24.13
CA VAL A 147 0.44 5.15 -23.90
C VAL A 147 -0.22 6.39 -23.32
N ALA A 148 -1.38 6.80 -23.83
CA ALA A 148 -2.11 7.95 -23.29
C ALA A 148 -2.54 7.71 -21.83
N GLY A 149 -3.00 6.50 -21.50
CA GLY A 149 -3.32 6.11 -20.13
C GLY A 149 -2.11 6.14 -19.20
N LEU A 150 -0.97 5.60 -19.66
CA LEU A 150 0.29 5.63 -18.91
C LEU A 150 0.80 7.07 -18.69
N LEU A 151 0.74 7.91 -19.71
CA LEU A 151 1.13 9.31 -19.63
C LEU A 151 0.20 10.10 -18.71
N ALA A 152 -1.11 9.83 -18.75
CA ALA A 152 -2.06 10.44 -17.83
C ALA A 152 -1.81 10.02 -16.38
N ALA A 153 -1.57 8.73 -16.13
CA ALA A 153 -1.23 8.23 -14.80
C ALA A 153 0.09 8.82 -14.28
N ALA A 154 1.12 8.87 -15.12
CA ALA A 154 2.39 9.50 -14.80
C ALA A 154 2.22 11.00 -14.53
N GLY A 155 1.44 11.71 -15.34
CA GLY A 155 1.13 13.12 -15.17
C GLY A 155 0.41 13.41 -13.85
N ILE A 156 -0.60 12.61 -13.49
CA ILE A 156 -1.27 12.71 -12.18
C ILE A 156 -0.27 12.46 -11.04
N GLY A 157 0.60 11.45 -11.18
CA GLY A 157 1.65 11.17 -10.20
C GLY A 157 2.62 12.34 -10.02
N LEU A 158 3.05 12.97 -11.11
CA LEU A 158 3.91 14.15 -11.09
C LEU A 158 3.22 15.37 -10.47
N LEU A 159 1.94 15.59 -10.76
CA LEU A 159 1.15 16.68 -10.18
C LEU A 159 0.90 16.50 -8.68
N ALA A 160 0.86 15.26 -8.20
CA ALA A 160 0.70 14.95 -6.79
C ALA A 160 2.00 15.15 -5.97
N LEU A 161 3.15 15.31 -6.63
CA LEU A 161 4.40 15.62 -5.94
C LEU A 161 4.36 17.06 -5.39
N PRO A 162 4.78 17.28 -4.13
CA PRO A 162 4.88 18.62 -3.58
C PRO A 162 5.88 19.43 -4.42
N ARG A 163 5.41 20.54 -4.98
CA ARG A 163 6.27 21.54 -5.61
C ARG A 163 7.17 22.10 -4.50
N ARG A 164 8.47 21.86 -4.61
CA ARG A 164 9.48 22.43 -3.72
C ARG A 164 9.63 23.92 -3.98
#